data_AF-A0A094IE96-F1
#
_entry.id   AF-A0A094IE96-F1
#
_cell.length_a   1.000
_cell.length_b   1.000
_cell.length_c   1.000
_cell.angle_alpha   90.00
_cell.angle_beta   90.00
_cell.angle_gamma   90.00
#
_symmetry.space_group_name_H-M   'P 1'
#
loop_
_entity.id
_entity.type
_entity.pdbx_description
1 polymer ?
#
loop_
_entity_poly.entity_id
_entity_poly.type
_entity_poly.pdbx_seq_one_letter_code
_entity_poly.pdbx_strand_id
1 'polypeptide(L)'
;MRRIAPPNLAVSNVDGGILYNCRIHGPILFGPFKKFQDFHKYLRGGLETHVDNPVDISELIEWQDRPFSAPVFTHGDLSSLNILVRGDEVVGIIDWETAGWYPAYWEYTTASQVNPQNSFWKEEVDKFLEPMPKELAMEEIRQKYFGDV
;
A
#
# COMPACT_ATOMS: atom_id res chain seq x y z
N MET A 1 1.94 0.99 -15.21
CA MET A 1 2.70 1.51 -14.04
C MET A 1 3.90 0.66 -13.68
N ARG A 2 3.77 -0.67 -13.48
CA ARG A 2 4.85 -1.56 -13.02
C ARG A 2 6.09 -1.74 -13.94
N ARG A 3 6.12 -1.14 -15.14
CA ARG A 3 7.27 -1.18 -16.07
C ARG A 3 8.26 -0.02 -15.90
N ILE A 4 7.90 0.99 -15.09
CA ILE A 4 8.80 2.10 -14.81
C ILE A 4 9.80 1.62 -13.76
N ALA A 5 11.09 1.70 -14.09
CA ALA A 5 12.15 1.33 -13.15
C ALA A 5 12.27 2.39 -12.05
N PRO A 6 12.43 1.98 -10.78
CA PRO A 6 12.56 2.93 -9.70
C PRO A 6 13.91 3.68 -9.79
N PRO A 7 13.95 4.99 -9.47
CA PRO A 7 15.18 5.77 -9.52
C PRO A 7 16.19 5.34 -8.44
N ASN A 8 15.71 4.72 -7.37
CA ASN A 8 16.49 4.16 -6.27
C ASN A 8 15.70 3.01 -5.60
N LEU A 9 16.26 2.39 -4.56
CA LEU A 9 15.61 1.27 -3.85
C LEU A 9 14.79 1.71 -2.61
N ALA A 10 14.55 3.01 -2.45
CA ALA A 10 13.84 3.56 -1.29
C ALA A 10 12.32 3.57 -1.51
N VAL A 11 11.58 3.39 -0.41
CA VAL A 11 10.15 3.72 -0.37
C VAL A 11 10.02 5.23 -0.31
N SER A 12 9.49 5.84 -1.35
CA SER A 12 9.60 7.30 -1.53
C SER A 12 8.56 7.83 -2.52
N ASN A 13 8.38 9.15 -2.56
CA ASN A 13 7.53 9.80 -3.55
C ASN A 13 8.10 9.61 -4.96
N VAL A 14 7.35 9.98 -5.99
CA VAL A 14 7.68 9.82 -7.41
C VAL A 14 9.06 10.37 -7.78
N ASP A 15 9.51 11.43 -7.10
CA ASP A 15 10.79 12.11 -7.27
C ASP A 15 11.87 11.67 -6.26
N GLY A 16 11.58 10.68 -5.42
CA GLY A 16 12.44 10.21 -4.34
C GLY A 16 12.28 10.96 -3.02
N GLY A 17 11.34 11.90 -2.94
CA GLY A 17 11.07 12.74 -1.76
C GLY A 17 10.13 12.13 -0.71
N ILE A 18 9.56 13.02 0.10
CA ILE A 18 8.64 12.72 1.21
C ILE A 18 7.30 12.21 0.66
N LEU A 19 6.79 11.14 1.26
CA LEU A 19 5.50 10.55 0.92
C LEU A 19 4.34 11.35 1.53
N TYR A 20 3.20 11.30 0.86
CA TYR A 20 1.93 11.81 1.35
C TYR A 20 0.90 10.68 1.28
N ASN A 21 0.21 10.39 2.39
CA ASN A 21 -0.92 9.47 2.40
C ASN A 21 -1.79 9.69 3.64
N CYS A 22 -3.02 10.16 3.44
CA CYS A 22 -3.97 10.43 4.51
C CYS A 22 -4.62 9.17 5.11
N ARG A 23 -4.44 7.99 4.48
CA ARG A 23 -4.98 6.70 4.96
C ARG A 23 -4.05 5.96 5.91
N ILE A 24 -2.83 6.46 6.12
CA ILE A 24 -1.87 5.87 7.04
C ILE A 24 -1.93 6.63 8.34
N HIS A 25 -2.22 5.92 9.43
CA HIS A 25 -2.24 6.49 10.78
C HIS A 25 -0.90 7.18 11.10
N GLY A 26 -0.98 8.41 11.63
CA GLY A 26 0.18 9.23 11.98
C GLY A 26 0.27 10.52 11.15
N PRO A 27 1.48 11.10 11.02
CA PRO A 27 1.69 12.28 10.19
C PRO A 27 1.33 12.02 8.72
N ILE A 28 0.60 12.96 8.11
CA ILE A 28 0.22 12.95 6.69
C ILE A 28 1.45 12.87 5.77
N LEU A 29 2.56 13.47 6.19
CA LEU A 29 3.85 13.47 5.49
C LEU A 29 4.85 12.57 6.22
N PHE A 30 5.48 11.63 5.50
CA PHE A 30 6.36 10.64 6.12
C PHE A 30 7.42 10.09 5.13
N GLY A 31 8.39 9.34 5.66
CA GLY A 31 9.52 8.84 4.87
C GLY A 31 10.42 9.98 4.35
N PRO A 32 11.17 9.76 3.25
CA PRO A 32 11.34 8.48 2.55
C PRO A 32 12.08 7.43 3.41
N PHE A 33 11.95 6.16 3.06
CA PHE A 33 12.58 5.05 3.77
C PHE A 33 13.58 4.31 2.89
N LYS A 34 14.81 4.14 3.37
CA LYS A 34 15.86 3.44 2.59
C LYS A 34 15.60 1.95 2.43
N LYS A 35 14.83 1.35 3.35
CA LYS A 35 14.51 -0.08 3.37
C LYS A 35 13.01 -0.26 3.59
N PHE A 36 12.47 -1.36 3.06
CA PHE A 36 11.08 -1.74 3.34
C PHE A 36 10.83 -2.00 4.82
N GLN A 37 11.80 -2.56 5.55
CA GLN A 37 11.67 -2.79 6.98
C GLN A 37 11.46 -1.49 7.76
N ASP A 38 12.11 -0.38 7.36
CA ASP A 38 11.91 0.92 8.01
C ASP A 38 10.50 1.47 7.75
N PHE A 39 10.01 1.33 6.50
CA PHE A 39 8.64 1.68 6.12
C PHE A 39 7.61 0.83 6.87
N HIS A 40 7.80 -0.49 6.89
CA HIS A 40 6.91 -1.41 7.60
C HIS A 40 6.91 -1.13 9.10
N LYS A 41 8.07 -0.93 9.72
CA LYS A 41 8.15 -0.55 11.14
C LYS A 41 7.39 0.75 11.42
N TYR A 42 7.48 1.74 10.53
CA TYR A 42 6.68 2.96 10.62
C TYR A 42 5.17 2.66 10.59
N LEU A 43 4.71 1.82 9.65
CA LEU A 43 3.29 1.46 9.51
C LEU A 43 2.65 0.79 10.73
N ARG A 44 3.46 0.24 11.64
CA ARG A 44 3.04 -0.41 12.90
C ARG A 44 3.57 0.33 14.13
N GLY A 45 3.70 1.65 14.02
CA GLY A 45 3.99 2.54 15.15
C GLY A 45 5.32 2.25 15.85
N GLY A 46 6.28 1.63 15.17
CA GLY A 46 7.56 1.26 15.75
C GLY A 46 7.55 0.01 16.62
N LEU A 47 6.43 -0.74 16.69
CA LEU A 47 6.35 -1.99 17.42
C LEU A 47 7.51 -2.92 17.00
N GLU A 48 7.90 -3.88 17.83
CA GLU A 48 8.86 -4.95 17.46
C GLU A 48 8.33 -6.31 17.90
N THR A 49 9.02 -7.38 17.52
CA THR A 49 8.66 -8.73 17.97
C THR A 49 8.79 -8.82 19.49
N HIS A 50 7.81 -9.44 20.13
CA HIS A 50 7.76 -9.64 21.56
C HIS A 50 7.00 -10.92 21.88
N VAL A 51 7.39 -11.62 22.95
CA VAL A 51 6.78 -12.89 23.38
C VAL A 51 5.29 -12.76 23.66
N ASP A 52 4.86 -11.60 24.13
CA ASP A 52 3.46 -11.31 24.47
C ASP A 52 2.63 -10.75 23.30
N ASN A 53 3.23 -10.61 22.11
CA ASN A 53 2.47 -10.14 20.96
C ASN A 53 1.37 -11.17 20.59
N PRO A 54 0.17 -10.70 20.20
CA PRO A 54 -0.81 -11.56 19.55
C PRO A 54 -0.20 -12.35 18.39
N VAL A 55 -0.73 -13.55 18.14
CA VAL A 55 -0.18 -14.46 17.10
C VAL A 55 -0.22 -13.81 15.72
N ASP A 56 -1.32 -13.14 15.37
CA ASP A 56 -1.50 -12.43 14.10
C ASP A 56 -0.55 -11.24 13.96
N ILE A 57 -0.29 -10.50 15.05
CA ILE A 57 0.75 -9.45 15.07
C ILE A 57 2.14 -10.05 14.85
N SER A 58 2.46 -11.17 15.50
CA SER A 58 3.77 -11.81 15.33
C SER A 58 3.97 -12.28 13.89
N GLU A 59 2.94 -12.84 13.25
CA GLU A 59 2.95 -13.22 11.84
C GLU A 59 3.15 -12.00 10.92
N LEU A 60 2.44 -10.89 11.17
CA LEU A 60 2.61 -9.65 10.43
C LEU A 60 4.06 -9.13 10.50
N ILE A 61 4.66 -9.15 11.69
CA ILE A 61 6.03 -8.68 11.92
C ILE A 61 7.02 -9.53 11.14
N GLU A 62 6.94 -10.85 11.29
CA GLU A 62 7.82 -11.78 10.58
C GLU A 62 7.69 -11.60 9.06
N TRP A 63 6.47 -11.44 8.56
CA TRP A 63 6.24 -11.21 7.15
C TRP A 63 6.77 -9.86 6.66
N GLN A 64 6.70 -8.80 7.47
CA GLN A 64 7.20 -7.47 7.12
C GLN A 64 8.73 -7.35 7.20
N ASP A 65 9.37 -8.13 8.07
CA ASP A 65 10.83 -8.11 8.26
C ASP A 65 11.59 -8.91 7.20
N ARG A 66 10.91 -9.82 6.48
CA ARG A 66 11.51 -10.59 5.39
C ARG A 66 12.04 -9.69 4.25
N PRO A 67 12.92 -10.21 3.38
CA PRO A 67 13.31 -9.50 2.17
C PRO A 67 12.15 -9.33 1.16
N PHE A 68 12.06 -8.16 0.56
CA PHE A 68 11.13 -7.86 -0.56
C PHE A 68 11.92 -7.45 -1.81
N SER A 69 11.32 -7.68 -2.98
CA SER A 69 11.84 -7.22 -4.27
C SER A 69 11.81 -5.69 -4.37
N ALA A 70 12.61 -5.12 -5.29
CA ALA A 70 12.70 -3.68 -5.52
C ALA A 70 11.33 -2.97 -5.60
N PRO A 71 11.23 -1.70 -5.16
CA PRO A 71 9.97 -0.99 -5.15
C PRO A 71 9.45 -0.78 -6.58
N VAL A 72 8.13 -0.72 -6.70
CA VAL A 72 7.45 -0.47 -7.96
C VAL A 72 6.66 0.82 -7.87
N PHE A 73 6.39 1.44 -9.03
CA PHE A 73 5.54 2.61 -9.09
C PHE A 73 4.09 2.22 -8.83
N THR A 74 3.49 2.81 -7.81
CA THR A 74 2.08 2.61 -7.42
C THR A 74 1.33 3.93 -7.42
N HIS A 75 0.04 3.88 -7.73
CA HIS A 75 -0.89 4.99 -7.60
C HIS A 75 -1.16 5.34 -6.13
N GLY A 76 -1.28 4.34 -5.25
CA GLY A 76 -1.53 4.53 -3.81
C GLY A 76 -2.99 4.76 -3.45
N ASP A 77 -3.81 5.20 -4.40
CA ASP A 77 -5.27 5.37 -4.25
C ASP A 77 -6.07 4.97 -5.51
N LEU A 78 -5.81 3.76 -6.04
CA LEU A 78 -6.52 3.32 -7.24
C LEU A 78 -7.92 2.82 -6.86
N SER A 79 -8.93 3.60 -7.25
CA SER A 79 -10.35 3.28 -7.06
C SER A 79 -11.17 3.63 -8.30
N SER A 80 -12.41 3.13 -8.38
CA SER A 80 -13.32 3.49 -9.47
C SER A 80 -13.62 4.98 -9.58
N LEU A 81 -13.40 5.76 -8.50
CA LEU A 81 -13.56 7.22 -8.51
C LEU A 81 -12.40 7.94 -9.19
N ASN A 82 -11.24 7.27 -9.29
CA ASN A 82 -10.00 7.82 -9.84
C ASN A 82 -9.71 7.33 -11.27
N ILE A 83 -10.66 6.62 -11.89
CA ILE A 83 -10.55 6.12 -13.26
C ILE A 83 -11.60 6.82 -14.13
N LEU A 84 -11.14 7.56 -15.14
CA LEU A 84 -11.99 8.24 -16.10
C LEU A 84 -12.25 7.31 -17.28
N VAL A 85 -13.53 7.16 -17.63
CA VAL A 85 -13.98 6.27 -18.71
C VAL A 85 -14.80 7.06 -19.73
N ARG A 86 -14.63 6.75 -21.02
CA ARG A 86 -15.49 7.22 -22.11
C ARG A 86 -16.00 6.00 -22.88
N GLY A 87 -17.28 5.68 -22.71
CA GLY A 87 -17.82 4.42 -23.23
C GLY A 87 -17.23 3.23 -22.47
N ASP A 88 -16.55 2.32 -23.18
CA ASP A 88 -15.83 1.17 -22.60
C ASP A 88 -14.32 1.41 -22.50
N GLU A 89 -13.84 2.60 -22.85
CA GLU A 89 -12.41 2.93 -22.87
C GLU A 89 -11.98 3.72 -21.62
N VAL A 90 -10.93 3.25 -20.94
CA VAL A 90 -10.26 4.04 -19.91
C VAL A 90 -9.48 5.17 -20.59
N VAL A 91 -9.86 6.41 -20.32
CA VAL A 91 -9.25 7.61 -20.92
C VAL A 91 -8.31 8.34 -19.98
N GLY A 92 -8.28 7.97 -18.70
CA GLY A 92 -7.36 8.56 -17.74
C GLY A 92 -7.44 7.93 -16.36
N ILE A 93 -6.36 8.11 -15.62
CA ILE A 93 -6.30 7.87 -14.17
C ILE A 93 -5.90 9.21 -13.55
N ILE A 94 -6.58 9.61 -12.50
CA ILE A 94 -6.41 10.90 -11.81
C ILE A 94 -6.12 10.68 -10.34
N ASP A 95 -5.82 11.76 -9.62
CA ASP A 95 -5.60 11.75 -8.16
C ASP A 95 -4.31 11.02 -7.72
N TRP A 96 -3.19 11.43 -8.33
CA TRP A 96 -1.87 10.83 -8.13
C TRP A 96 -1.13 11.34 -6.87
N GLU A 97 -1.79 12.05 -5.96
CA GLU A 97 -1.12 12.69 -4.82
C GLU A 97 -0.48 11.71 -3.83
N THR A 98 -0.97 10.47 -3.80
CA THR A 98 -0.43 9.37 -2.97
C THR A 98 0.54 8.46 -3.72
N ALA A 99 0.82 8.76 -4.98
CA ALA A 99 1.66 7.93 -5.84
C ALA A 99 3.12 7.94 -5.38
N GLY A 100 3.80 6.84 -5.63
CA GLY A 100 5.20 6.69 -5.21
C GLY A 100 5.78 5.32 -5.52
N TRP A 101 6.98 5.12 -4.99
CA TRP A 101 7.72 3.88 -5.04
C TRP A 101 7.47 3.10 -3.76
N TYR A 102 6.75 1.99 -3.86
CA TYR A 102 6.29 1.18 -2.71
C TYR A 102 6.58 -0.32 -2.92
N PRO A 103 6.45 -1.16 -1.88
CA PRO A 103 6.40 -2.60 -2.05
C PRO A 103 5.39 -3.01 -3.13
N ALA A 104 5.68 -4.08 -3.89
CA ALA A 104 4.83 -4.51 -5.00
C ALA A 104 3.39 -4.88 -4.64
N TYR A 105 3.16 -5.21 -3.36
CA TYR A 105 1.84 -5.52 -2.84
C TYR A 105 0.97 -4.28 -2.61
N TRP A 106 1.59 -3.11 -2.44
CA TRP A 106 0.95 -1.91 -1.94
C TRP A 106 -0.28 -1.52 -2.77
N GLU A 107 -0.13 -1.48 -4.10
CA GLU A 107 -1.24 -1.17 -5.02
C GLU A 107 -2.46 -2.09 -4.83
N TYR A 108 -2.23 -3.41 -4.73
CA TYR A 108 -3.32 -4.37 -4.59
C TYR A 108 -4.04 -4.20 -3.26
N THR A 109 -3.25 -4.04 -2.19
CA THR A 109 -3.79 -3.92 -0.84
C THR A 109 -4.50 -2.59 -0.61
N THR A 110 -4.04 -1.49 -1.21
CA THR A 110 -4.73 -0.18 -1.12
C THR A 110 -5.95 -0.15 -2.02
N ALA A 111 -5.90 -0.70 -3.24
CA ALA A 111 -7.08 -0.77 -4.11
C ALA A 111 -8.20 -1.66 -3.50
N SER A 112 -7.83 -2.67 -2.73
CA SER A 112 -8.76 -3.55 -2.01
C SER A 112 -9.38 -2.91 -0.75
N GLN A 113 -8.88 -1.76 -0.30
CA GLN A 113 -9.45 -0.98 0.81
C GLN A 113 -10.65 -0.16 0.31
N VAL A 114 -11.76 -0.86 0.09
CA VAL A 114 -13.00 -0.27 -0.42
C VAL A 114 -13.75 0.52 0.64
N ASN A 115 -14.21 1.72 0.26
CA ASN A 115 -15.32 2.35 0.96
C ASN A 115 -16.52 1.37 0.95
N PRO A 116 -17.19 1.10 2.09
CA PRO A 116 -18.37 0.23 2.15
C PRO A 116 -19.48 0.60 1.15
N GLN A 117 -19.55 1.86 0.72
CA GLN A 117 -20.50 2.36 -0.30
C GLN A 117 -20.11 1.96 -1.73
N ASN A 118 -18.93 1.38 -1.93
CA ASN A 118 -18.34 1.02 -3.22
C ASN A 118 -17.90 -0.45 -3.22
N SER A 119 -18.76 -1.33 -2.71
CA SER A 119 -18.47 -2.76 -2.55
C SER A 119 -18.15 -3.47 -3.87
N PHE A 120 -18.74 -3.01 -4.99
CA PHE A 120 -18.49 -3.59 -6.31
C PHE A 120 -17.02 -3.51 -6.71
N TRP A 121 -16.30 -2.46 -6.30
CA TRP A 121 -14.91 -2.25 -6.69
C TRP A 121 -14.02 -3.42 -6.27
N LYS A 122 -14.30 -4.02 -5.09
CA LYS A 122 -13.54 -5.18 -4.59
C LYS A 122 -13.60 -6.37 -5.54
N GLU A 123 -14.73 -6.57 -6.22
CA GLU A 123 -14.92 -7.65 -7.20
C GLU A 123 -14.21 -7.35 -8.54
N GLU A 124 -13.93 -6.07 -8.82
CA GLU A 124 -13.25 -5.65 -10.03
C GLU A 124 -11.71 -5.67 -9.91
N VAL A 125 -11.16 -5.39 -8.71
CA VAL A 125 -9.70 -5.29 -8.49
C VAL A 125 -8.97 -6.54 -9.00
N ASP A 126 -9.47 -7.72 -8.67
CA ASP A 126 -8.86 -9.01 -9.07
C ASP A 126 -8.86 -9.24 -10.59
N LYS A 127 -9.66 -8.49 -11.37
CA LYS A 127 -9.73 -8.63 -12.83
C LYS A 127 -8.58 -7.93 -13.54
N PHE A 128 -7.94 -6.94 -12.90
CA PHE A 128 -6.89 -6.13 -13.53
C PHE A 128 -5.62 -5.96 -12.69
N LEU A 129 -5.65 -6.27 -11.39
CA LEU A 129 -4.47 -6.46 -10.57
C LEU A 129 -4.30 -7.94 -10.25
N GLU A 130 -3.05 -8.40 -10.20
CA GLU A 130 -2.73 -9.75 -9.75
C GLU A 130 -3.19 -9.92 -8.28
N PRO A 131 -4.06 -10.89 -7.97
CA PRO A 131 -4.51 -11.12 -6.61
C PRO A 131 -3.37 -11.49 -5.65
N MET A 132 -3.31 -10.82 -4.51
CA MET A 132 -2.31 -11.05 -3.46
C MET A 132 -3.00 -11.30 -2.10
N PRO A 133 -3.67 -12.44 -1.92
CA PRO A 133 -4.52 -12.69 -0.74
C PRO A 133 -3.73 -12.74 0.56
N LYS A 134 -2.48 -13.21 0.54
CA LYS A 134 -1.62 -13.23 1.73
C LYS A 134 -1.25 -11.81 2.14
N GLU A 135 -0.80 -11.00 1.19
CA GLU A 135 -0.46 -9.59 1.38
C GLU A 135 -1.67 -8.81 1.91
N LEU A 136 -2.86 -9.06 1.36
CA LEU A 136 -4.10 -8.43 1.81
C LEU A 136 -4.45 -8.83 3.24
N ALA A 137 -4.34 -10.11 3.61
CA ALA A 137 -4.56 -10.54 4.99
C ALA A 137 -3.58 -9.86 5.97
N MET A 138 -2.31 -9.68 5.59
CA MET A 138 -1.34 -8.95 6.40
C MET A 138 -1.72 -7.47 6.54
N GLU A 139 -2.21 -6.85 5.48
CA GLU A 139 -2.70 -5.47 5.51
C GLU A 139 -3.97 -5.32 6.38
N GLU A 140 -4.89 -6.30 6.35
CA GLU A 140 -6.06 -6.34 7.22
C GLU A 140 -5.67 -6.44 8.70
N ILE A 141 -4.68 -7.29 9.03
CA ILE A 141 -4.10 -7.34 10.39
C ILE A 141 -3.49 -5.98 10.74
N ARG A 142 -2.72 -5.38 9.84
CA ARG A 142 -2.12 -4.06 10.07
C ARG A 142 -3.19 -3.02 10.39
N GLN A 143 -4.28 -2.96 9.62
CA GLN A 143 -5.37 -1.99 9.85
C GLN A 143 -6.14 -2.26 11.13
N LYS A 144 -6.38 -3.53 11.48
CA LYS A 144 -7.04 -3.92 12.73
C LYS A 144 -6.35 -3.33 13.97
N TYR A 145 -5.02 -3.22 13.95
CA TYR A 145 -4.23 -2.73 15.11
C TYR A 145 -3.67 -1.32 14.95
N PHE A 146 -3.45 -0.85 13.72
CA PHE A 146 -2.75 0.39 13.39
C PHE A 146 -3.46 1.24 12.30
N GLY A 147 -4.70 0.91 11.97
CA GLY A 147 -5.55 1.76 11.10
C GLY A 147 -6.30 2.81 11.91
N ASP A 148 -6.81 3.83 11.23
CA ASP A 148 -7.77 4.76 11.81
C ASP A 148 -9.15 4.08 11.90
N VAL A 149 -9.85 4.30 13.04
CA VAL A 149 -11.19 3.76 13.33
C VAL A 149 -12.26 4.46 12.49
#